data_AF-M5G855-F1
#
_entry.id   AF-M5G855-F1
#
_cell.length_a   1.000
_cell.length_b   1.000
_cell.length_c   1.000
_cell.angle_alpha   90.00
_cell.angle_beta   90.00
_cell.angle_gamma   90.00
#
_symmetry.space_group_name_H-M   'P 1'
#
loop_
_entity.id
_entity.type
_entity.pdbx_description
1 polymer ?
#
loop_
_entity_poly.entity_id
_entity_poly.type
_entity_poly.pdbx_seq_one_letter_code
_entity_poly.pdbx_strand_id
1 'polypeptide(L)'
;ARPMEHARGTIMVTSLATFRSDLNIVQIPGGVYASAKQDLAVNIDLSRLGCSGRRALTLEQPTQAAQDKFLQIYHLTPSTPFSLTVITLIKLVQSALFIFGCFPPAPELRDGLLCDITESGLQKWMAEIGEPVYDLEPSARILDDQVVAALLSSITAARQRL
;
A
#
# COMPACT_ATOMS: atom_id res chain seq x y z
N ALA A 1 0.88 24.49 0.00
CA ALA A 1 -0.55 24.86 -0.03
C ALA A 1 -0.83 25.88 1.08
N ARG A 2 -1.80 26.78 0.88
CA ARG A 2 -2.26 27.77 1.87
C ARG A 2 -3.74 27.50 2.20
N PRO A 3 -4.16 27.59 3.47
CA PRO A 3 -5.56 27.45 3.83
C PRO A 3 -6.36 28.64 3.30
N MET A 4 -7.56 28.38 2.79
CA MET A 4 -8.51 29.39 2.35
C MET A 4 -9.88 29.06 2.94
N GLU A 5 -10.48 30.02 3.62
CA GLU A 5 -11.78 29.85 4.28
C GLU A 5 -12.92 29.88 3.26
N HIS A 6 -13.86 28.96 3.41
CA HIS A 6 -15.09 28.88 2.63
C HIS A 6 -16.28 28.66 3.57
N ALA A 7 -17.50 28.96 3.12
CA ALA A 7 -18.73 28.79 3.90
C ALA A 7 -18.99 27.35 4.41
N ARG A 8 -18.24 26.36 3.93
CA ARG A 8 -18.37 24.94 4.28
C ARG A 8 -17.12 24.36 4.96
N GLY A 9 -16.15 25.21 5.32
CA GLY A 9 -14.89 24.82 5.93
C GLY A 9 -13.68 25.33 5.16
N THR A 10 -12.50 24.87 5.54
CA THR A 10 -11.23 25.30 4.97
C THR A 10 -10.82 24.44 3.78
N ILE A 11 -10.40 25.07 2.68
CA ILE A 11 -9.84 24.38 1.50
C ILE A 11 -8.36 24.74 1.39
N MET A 12 -7.51 23.74 1.15
CA MET A 12 -6.10 23.97 0.90
C MET A 12 -5.88 24.31 -0.57
N VAL A 13 -5.44 25.53 -0.86
CA VAL A 13 -5.18 26.01 -2.22
C VAL A 13 -3.69 26.04 -2.48
N THR A 14 -3.27 25.61 -3.66
CA THR A 14 -1.86 25.70 -4.08
C THR A 14 -1.78 26.19 -5.51
N SER A 15 -0.73 26.95 -5.84
CA SER A 15 -0.45 27.34 -7.22
C SER A 15 0.25 26.18 -7.93
N LEU A 16 -0.20 25.84 -9.14
CA LEU A 16 0.46 24.86 -10.00
C LEU A 16 1.89 25.29 -10.35
N ALA A 17 2.16 26.60 -10.45
CA ALA A 17 3.50 27.11 -10.73
C ALA A 17 4.51 26.82 -9.60
N THR A 18 4.03 26.64 -8.37
CA THR A 18 4.85 26.30 -7.20
C THR A 18 4.72 24.84 -6.79
N PHE A 19 3.99 24.03 -7.57
CA PHE A 19 3.75 22.63 -7.26
C PHE A 19 5.02 21.82 -7.53
N ARG A 20 5.38 20.93 -6.60
CA ARG A 20 6.60 20.14 -6.75
C ARG A 20 6.44 19.18 -7.92
N SER A 21 7.45 19.15 -8.80
CA SER A 21 7.42 18.33 -10.02
C SER A 21 7.56 16.83 -9.76
N ASP A 22 7.92 16.42 -8.53
CA ASP A 22 8.04 15.02 -8.12
C ASP A 22 6.72 14.40 -7.63
N LEU A 23 5.64 15.19 -7.58
CA LEU A 23 4.32 14.73 -7.18
C LEU A 23 3.39 14.56 -8.39
N ASN A 24 2.54 13.52 -8.33
CA ASN A 24 1.47 13.33 -9.31
C ASN A 24 0.22 14.13 -8.92
N ILE A 25 -0.43 14.75 -9.91
CA ILE A 25 -1.73 15.40 -9.73
C ILE A 25 -2.81 14.46 -10.23
N VAL A 26 -3.71 14.06 -9.33
CA VAL A 26 -4.85 13.20 -9.65
C VAL A 26 -6.13 14.00 -9.45
N GLN A 27 -6.88 14.20 -10.53
CA GLN A 27 -8.18 14.86 -10.45
C GLN A 27 -9.21 13.90 -9.84
N ILE A 28 -9.96 14.37 -8.84
CA ILE A 28 -11.09 13.63 -8.25
C ILE A 28 -12.39 14.08 -8.94
N PRO A 29 -13.06 13.24 -9.75
CA PRO A 29 -14.33 13.58 -10.38
C PRO A 29 -15.38 13.97 -9.34
N GLY A 30 -16.04 15.10 -9.55
CA GLY A 30 -17.05 15.63 -8.61
C GLY A 30 -16.51 16.09 -7.25
N GLY A 31 -15.21 16.02 -7.00
CA GLY A 31 -14.58 16.47 -5.74
C GLY A 31 -14.91 15.61 -4.53
N VAL A 32 -15.53 14.44 -4.69
CA VAL A 32 -15.88 13.54 -3.59
C VAL A 32 -14.75 12.54 -3.35
N TYR A 33 -13.88 12.83 -2.38
CA TYR A 33 -12.74 11.95 -2.08
C TYR A 33 -13.18 10.53 -1.66
N ALA A 34 -14.27 10.41 -0.90
CA ALA A 34 -14.75 9.14 -0.40
C ALA A 34 -15.05 8.13 -1.51
N SER A 35 -15.55 8.58 -2.67
CA SER A 35 -15.83 7.69 -3.81
C SER A 35 -14.58 7.29 -4.59
N ALA A 36 -13.51 8.10 -4.54
CA ALA A 36 -12.25 7.83 -5.25
C ALA A 36 -11.19 7.14 -4.37
N LYS A 37 -11.40 7.10 -3.04
CA LYS A 37 -10.40 6.64 -2.06
C LYS A 37 -9.89 5.23 -2.38
N GLN A 38 -10.79 4.30 -2.68
CA GLN A 38 -10.43 2.91 -2.92
C GLN A 38 -9.63 2.73 -4.22
N ASP A 39 -10.08 3.32 -5.32
CA ASP A 39 -9.38 3.24 -6.61
C ASP A 39 -8.00 3.89 -6.53
N LEU A 40 -7.91 5.01 -5.82
CA LEU A 40 -6.64 5.69 -5.56
C LEU A 40 -5.69 4.78 -4.75
N ALA A 41 -6.18 4.14 -3.69
CA ALA A 41 -5.38 3.24 -2.87
C ALA A 41 -4.85 2.06 -3.69
N VAL A 42 -5.72 1.38 -4.44
CA VAL A 42 -5.32 0.25 -5.32
C VAL A 42 -4.25 0.67 -6.32
N ASN A 43 -4.41 1.83 -6.97
CA ASN A 43 -3.43 2.29 -7.95
C ASN A 43 -2.10 2.72 -7.31
N ILE A 44 -2.12 3.30 -6.11
CA ILE A 44 -0.90 3.58 -5.32
C ILE A 44 -0.19 2.28 -4.95
N ASP A 45 -0.94 1.30 -4.44
CA ASP A 45 -0.39 0.01 -4.03
C ASP A 45 0.25 -0.69 -5.22
N LEU A 46 -0.46 -0.85 -6.33
CA LEU A 46 0.11 -1.46 -7.53
C LEU A 46 1.35 -0.72 -8.06
N SER A 47 1.41 0.60 -7.90
CA SER A 47 2.59 1.37 -8.27
C SER A 47 3.77 1.04 -7.36
N ARG A 48 3.56 1.05 -6.04
CA ARG A 48 4.60 0.74 -5.04
C ARG A 48 5.04 -0.73 -5.07
N LEU A 49 4.16 -1.63 -5.49
CA LEU A 49 4.44 -3.04 -5.74
C LEU A 49 5.14 -3.28 -7.10
N GLY A 50 5.37 -2.24 -7.91
CA GLY A 50 6.02 -2.35 -9.21
C GLY A 50 5.15 -3.04 -10.28
N CYS A 51 3.84 -3.09 -10.10
CA CYS A 51 2.90 -3.73 -11.01
C CYS A 51 2.39 -2.79 -12.12
N SER A 52 2.41 -1.46 -11.92
CA SER A 52 1.84 -0.48 -12.87
C SER A 52 2.82 0.11 -13.90
N GLY A 53 4.10 -0.28 -13.86
CA GLY A 53 5.15 0.30 -14.71
C GLY A 53 5.42 1.78 -14.41
N ARG A 54 5.91 2.55 -15.40
CA ARG A 54 6.22 4.00 -15.27
C ARG A 54 5.02 4.92 -15.55
N ARG A 55 3.80 4.41 -15.44
CA ARG A 55 2.59 5.21 -15.72
C ARG A 55 2.37 6.21 -14.60
N ALA A 56 1.89 7.40 -14.95
CA ALA A 56 1.38 8.35 -13.99
C ALA A 56 0.22 7.72 -13.19
N LEU A 57 0.10 8.10 -11.92
CA LEU A 57 -0.98 7.64 -11.07
C LEU A 57 -2.32 8.22 -11.57
N THR A 58 -3.33 7.39 -11.78
CA THR A 58 -4.67 7.79 -12.23
C THR A 58 -5.75 7.17 -11.32
N LEU A 59 -7.03 7.51 -11.56
CA LEU A 59 -8.19 6.81 -10.97
C LEU A 59 -8.79 5.78 -11.94
N GLU A 60 -8.14 5.52 -13.06
CA GLU A 60 -8.61 4.50 -14.00
C GLU A 60 -8.43 3.12 -13.39
N GLN A 61 -9.24 2.16 -13.83
CA GLN A 61 -9.05 0.78 -13.42
C GLN A 61 -7.65 0.28 -13.84
N PRO A 62 -7.00 -0.54 -13.00
CA PRO A 62 -5.73 -1.16 -13.36
C PRO A 62 -5.86 -1.95 -14.66
N THR A 63 -4.85 -1.85 -15.53
CA THR A 63 -4.82 -2.63 -16.77
C THR A 63 -4.78 -4.13 -16.48
N GLN A 64 -5.30 -4.94 -17.40
CA GLN A 64 -5.23 -6.39 -17.28
C GLN A 64 -3.79 -6.89 -17.02
N ALA A 65 -2.80 -6.32 -17.71
CA ALA A 65 -1.40 -6.65 -17.49
C ALA A 65 -0.89 -6.34 -16.07
N ALA A 66 -1.34 -5.24 -15.45
CA ALA A 66 -0.98 -4.91 -14.07
C ALA A 66 -1.66 -5.87 -13.08
N GLN A 67 -2.91 -6.24 -13.36
CA GLN A 67 -3.65 -7.22 -12.57
C GLN A 67 -3.00 -8.60 -12.63
N ASP A 68 -2.71 -9.09 -13.85
CA ASP A 68 -2.08 -10.39 -14.08
C ASP A 68 -0.70 -10.46 -13.41
N LYS A 69 0.10 -9.39 -13.53
CA LYS A 69 1.40 -9.31 -12.86
C LYS A 69 1.28 -9.38 -11.34
N PHE A 70 0.32 -8.65 -10.75
CA PHE A 70 0.07 -8.71 -9.30
C PHE A 70 -0.33 -10.13 -8.87
N LEU A 71 -1.30 -10.74 -9.56
CA LEU A 71 -1.77 -12.09 -9.26
C LEU A 71 -0.64 -13.13 -9.40
N GLN A 72 0.22 -12.96 -10.41
CA GLN A 72 1.37 -13.83 -10.64
C GLN A 72 2.41 -13.71 -9.53
N ILE A 73 2.79 -12.48 -9.13
CA ILE A 73 3.78 -12.25 -8.07
C ILE A 73 3.34 -12.92 -6.76
N TYR A 74 2.08 -12.73 -6.37
CA TYR A 74 1.58 -13.24 -5.09
C TYR A 74 0.90 -14.61 -5.17
N HIS A 75 0.98 -15.29 -6.32
CA HIS A 75 0.37 -16.60 -6.55
C HIS A 75 -1.14 -16.66 -6.20
N LEU A 76 -1.87 -15.60 -6.53
CA LEU A 76 -3.30 -15.45 -6.23
C LEU A 76 -4.18 -15.82 -7.43
N THR A 77 -5.44 -16.17 -7.16
CA THR A 77 -6.45 -16.44 -8.20
C THR A 77 -7.43 -15.27 -8.33
N PRO A 78 -8.00 -15.02 -9.52
CA PRO A 78 -8.98 -13.94 -9.74
C PRO A 78 -10.39 -14.29 -9.21
N SER A 79 -10.48 -15.05 -8.13
CA SER A 79 -11.74 -15.56 -7.56
C SER A 79 -12.57 -14.49 -6.82
N THR A 80 -12.00 -13.32 -6.59
CA THR A 80 -12.59 -12.20 -5.85
C THR A 80 -12.36 -10.88 -6.59
N PRO A 81 -13.14 -9.81 -6.32
CA PRO A 81 -12.94 -8.52 -6.94
C PRO A 81 -11.50 -8.02 -6.74
N PHE A 82 -10.80 -7.72 -7.84
CA PHE A 82 -9.37 -7.43 -7.83
C PHE A 82 -8.97 -6.33 -6.83
N SER A 83 -9.74 -5.24 -6.77
CA SER A 83 -9.50 -4.14 -5.83
C SER A 83 -9.58 -4.59 -4.37
N LEU A 84 -10.53 -5.47 -4.05
CA LEU A 84 -10.66 -6.05 -2.71
C LEU A 84 -9.46 -6.95 -2.39
N THR A 85 -8.99 -7.73 -3.35
CA THR A 85 -7.81 -8.60 -3.19
C THR A 85 -6.57 -7.82 -2.83
N VAL A 86 -6.27 -6.74 -3.58
CA VAL A 86 -5.11 -5.85 -3.31
C VAL A 86 -5.19 -5.27 -1.90
N ILE A 87 -6.31 -4.60 -1.57
CA ILE A 87 -6.50 -3.97 -0.27
C ILE A 87 -6.42 -5.00 0.88
N THR A 88 -6.97 -6.19 0.69
CA THR A 88 -6.96 -7.24 1.71
C THR A 88 -5.55 -7.77 1.95
N LEU A 89 -4.75 -7.94 0.90
CA LEU A 89 -3.35 -8.34 1.04
C LEU A 89 -2.57 -7.31 1.87
N ILE A 90 -2.72 -6.02 1.56
CA ILE A 90 -2.02 -4.96 2.31
C ILE A 90 -2.50 -4.87 3.76
N LYS A 91 -3.82 -5.01 4.02
CA LYS A 91 -4.35 -5.08 5.40
C LYS A 91 -3.77 -6.26 6.18
N LEU A 92 -3.57 -7.40 5.53
CA LEU A 92 -2.99 -8.59 6.15
C LEU A 92 -1.53 -8.31 6.54
N VAL A 93 -0.75 -7.69 5.65
CA VAL A 93 0.62 -7.24 5.94
C VAL A 93 0.65 -6.25 7.10
N GLN A 94 -0.16 -5.20 7.08
CA GLN A 94 -0.24 -4.22 8.16
C GLN A 94 -0.63 -4.84 9.50
N SER A 95 -1.54 -5.83 9.48
CA SER A 95 -1.94 -6.58 10.66
C SER A 95 -0.80 -7.45 11.21
N ALA A 96 -0.04 -8.11 10.33
CA ALA A 96 1.14 -8.88 10.71
C ALA A 96 2.22 -7.99 11.34
N LEU A 97 2.54 -6.86 10.70
CA LEU A 97 3.50 -5.88 11.24
C LEU A 97 3.07 -5.37 12.61
N PHE A 98 1.77 -5.13 12.81
CA PHE A 98 1.24 -4.74 14.12
C PHE A 98 1.47 -5.83 15.18
N ILE A 99 1.21 -7.10 14.85
CA ILE A 99 1.46 -8.23 15.75
C ILE A 99 2.94 -8.29 16.17
N PHE A 100 3.86 -8.02 15.25
CA PHE A 100 5.31 -7.97 15.52
C PHE A 100 5.80 -6.65 16.14
N GLY A 101 4.91 -5.71 16.50
CA GLY A 101 5.31 -4.42 17.08
C GLY A 101 6.08 -3.51 16.10
N CYS A 102 5.94 -3.78 14.80
CA CYS A 102 6.54 -3.02 13.71
C CYS A 102 5.55 -2.04 13.05
N PHE A 103 4.32 -1.95 13.56
CA PHE A 103 3.30 -1.02 13.07
C PHE A 103 2.60 -0.29 14.23
N PRO A 104 2.20 0.99 14.08
CA PRO A 104 1.59 1.74 15.17
C PRO A 104 0.27 1.13 15.69
N PRO A 105 -0.08 1.35 16.97
CA PRO A 105 -1.34 0.89 17.57
C PRO A 105 -2.53 1.81 17.21
N ALA A 106 -2.68 2.15 15.93
CA ALA A 106 -3.74 3.01 15.39
C ALA A 106 -4.54 2.22 14.34
N PRO A 107 -5.74 1.70 14.69
CA PRO A 107 -6.53 0.85 13.79
C PRO A 107 -6.85 1.49 12.44
N GLU A 108 -7.02 2.81 12.41
CA GLU A 108 -7.28 3.61 11.22
C GLU A 108 -6.14 3.60 10.19
N LEU A 109 -4.91 3.28 10.63
CA LEU A 109 -3.75 3.14 9.74
C LEU A 109 -3.68 1.75 9.08
N ARG A 110 -4.46 0.77 9.55
CA ARG A 110 -4.59 -0.56 8.92
C ARG A 110 -5.71 -0.56 7.87
N ASP A 111 -5.67 0.44 6.99
CA ASP A 111 -6.72 0.70 6.01
C ASP A 111 -6.49 -0.01 4.66
N GLY A 112 -5.34 -0.66 4.49
CA GLY A 112 -4.94 -1.35 3.28
C GLY A 112 -4.19 -0.49 2.27
N LEU A 113 -3.69 0.69 2.66
CA LEU A 113 -2.78 1.48 1.84
C LEU A 113 -1.32 1.18 2.15
N LEU A 114 -0.52 0.85 1.13
CA LEU A 114 0.93 0.67 1.22
C LEU A 114 1.64 2.04 1.33
N CYS A 115 1.37 2.77 2.40
CA CYS A 115 1.96 4.07 2.69
C CYS A 115 3.37 3.97 3.30
N ASP A 116 4.00 5.12 3.52
CA ASP A 116 5.37 5.21 4.09
C ASP A 116 5.46 4.61 5.50
N ILE A 117 4.36 4.63 6.27
CA ILE A 117 4.30 3.96 7.57
C ILE A 117 4.37 2.44 7.41
N THR A 118 3.64 1.90 6.43
CA THR A 118 3.70 0.46 6.09
C THR A 118 5.09 0.07 5.62
N GLU A 119 5.71 0.86 4.74
CA GLU A 119 7.07 0.65 4.27
C GLU A 119 8.10 0.70 5.41
N SER A 120 8.03 1.71 6.28
CA SER A 120 8.91 1.82 7.45
C SER A 120 8.75 0.62 8.40
N GLY A 121 7.51 0.14 8.56
CA GLY A 121 7.23 -1.06 9.34
C GLY A 121 7.81 -2.33 8.73
N LEU A 122 7.73 -2.48 7.40
CA LEU A 122 8.37 -3.58 6.67
C LEU A 122 9.89 -3.56 6.83
N GLN A 123 10.52 -2.39 6.69
CA GLN A 123 11.97 -2.23 6.86
C GLN A 123 12.41 -2.61 8.28
N LYS A 124 11.65 -2.17 9.30
CA LYS A 124 11.89 -2.54 10.70
C LYS A 124 11.75 -4.06 10.90
N TRP A 125 10.66 -4.65 10.42
CA TRP A 125 10.45 -6.10 10.54
C TRP A 125 11.54 -6.91 9.81
N MET A 126 11.98 -6.44 8.64
CA MET A 126 13.06 -7.08 7.89
C MET A 126 14.35 -7.12 8.72
N ALA A 127 14.76 -5.98 9.27
CA ALA A 127 15.99 -5.88 10.06
C ALA A 127 15.92 -6.68 11.38
N GLU A 128 14.75 -6.73 12.02
CA GLU A 128 14.59 -7.40 13.32
C GLU A 128 14.31 -8.91 13.22
N ILE A 129 13.67 -9.37 12.13
CA ILE A 129 13.16 -10.74 11.99
C ILE A 129 13.50 -11.33 10.62
N GLY A 130 13.18 -10.63 9.54
CA GLY A 130 13.33 -11.15 8.17
C GLY A 130 14.75 -11.64 7.86
N GLU A 131 15.74 -10.75 7.99
CA GLU A 131 17.15 -11.05 7.78
C GLU A 131 17.67 -12.08 8.81
N PRO A 132 17.56 -11.88 10.13
CA PRO A 132 18.15 -12.81 11.12
C PRO A 132 17.53 -14.21 11.17
N VAL A 133 16.23 -14.35 10.86
CA VAL A 133 15.47 -15.61 11.07
C VAL A 133 15.22 -16.35 9.77
N TYR A 134 15.00 -15.61 8.67
CA TYR A 134 14.62 -16.18 7.38
C TYR A 134 15.69 -16.00 6.30
N ASP A 135 16.83 -15.37 6.62
CA ASP A 135 17.93 -15.11 5.69
C ASP A 135 17.46 -14.38 4.41
N LEU A 136 16.49 -13.46 4.57
CA LEU A 136 15.96 -12.66 3.48
C LEU A 136 16.95 -11.55 3.11
N GLU A 137 17.17 -11.34 1.81
CA GLU A 137 17.97 -10.23 1.33
C GLU A 137 17.11 -8.97 1.08
N PRO A 138 17.67 -7.76 1.27
CA PRO A 138 17.01 -6.51 0.90
C PRO A 138 16.66 -6.48 -0.60
N SER A 139 15.36 -6.39 -0.88
CA SER A 139 14.81 -6.32 -2.23
C SER A 139 14.69 -4.87 -2.71
N ALA A 140 14.83 -4.65 -4.01
CA ALA A 140 14.52 -3.35 -4.61
C ALA A 140 13.01 -3.03 -4.57
N ARG A 141 12.16 -4.03 -4.29
CA ARG A 141 10.71 -3.87 -4.13
C ARG A 141 10.37 -3.71 -2.65
N ILE A 142 9.46 -2.79 -2.36
CA ILE A 142 8.97 -2.53 -0.98
C ILE A 142 8.39 -3.80 -0.36
N LEU A 143 7.66 -4.58 -1.14
CA LEU A 143 6.98 -5.78 -0.69
C LEU A 143 7.00 -6.83 -1.80
N ASP A 144 8.00 -7.71 -1.79
CA ASP A 144 7.99 -8.86 -2.68
C ASP A 144 7.27 -10.08 -2.08
N ASP A 145 7.12 -11.09 -2.92
CA ASP A 145 6.44 -12.34 -2.63
C ASP A 145 7.10 -13.15 -1.51
N GLN A 146 8.43 -13.14 -1.42
CA GLN A 146 9.17 -13.86 -0.36
C GLN A 146 8.97 -13.18 1.00
N VAL A 147 9.01 -11.85 1.04
CA VAL A 147 8.75 -11.06 2.27
C VAL A 147 7.34 -11.33 2.78
N VAL A 148 6.33 -11.30 1.90
CA VAL A 148 4.95 -11.62 2.30
C VAL A 148 4.86 -13.05 2.83
N ALA A 149 5.42 -14.03 2.12
CA ALA A 149 5.38 -15.42 2.54
C ALA A 149 6.03 -15.62 3.91
N ALA A 150 7.21 -15.04 4.14
CA ALA A 150 7.94 -15.14 5.41
C ALA A 150 7.19 -14.44 6.55
N LEU A 151 6.68 -13.23 6.34
CA LEU A 151 5.92 -12.47 7.33
C LEU A 151 4.67 -13.23 7.79
N LEU A 152 3.90 -13.80 6.86
CA LEU A 152 2.71 -14.59 7.19
C LEU A 152 3.07 -15.93 7.84
N SER A 153 4.15 -16.57 7.39
CA SER A 153 4.65 -17.82 7.99
C SER A 153 5.17 -17.61 9.41
N SER A 154 5.68 -16.41 9.72
CA SER A 154 6.11 -16.04 11.07
C SER A 154 4.93 -16.06 12.06
N ILE A 155 3.75 -15.61 11.62
CA ILE A 155 2.53 -15.64 12.44
C ILE A 155 2.07 -17.07 12.69
N THR A 156 2.08 -17.93 11.65
CA THR A 156 1.67 -19.32 11.80
C THR A 156 2.64 -20.10 12.68
N ALA A 157 3.95 -19.85 12.57
CA ALA A 157 4.97 -20.42 13.44
C ALA A 157 4.82 -19.96 14.91
N ALA A 158 4.53 -18.69 15.15
CA ALA A 158 4.23 -18.18 16.48
C ALA A 158 3.00 -18.92 17.08
N ARG A 159 1.96 -19.15 16.27
CA ARG A 159 0.77 -19.91 16.70
C ARG A 159 1.09 -21.35 17.10
N GLN A 160 2.04 -22.02 16.42
CA GLN A 160 2.41 -23.40 16.75
C GLN A 160 3.14 -23.54 18.09
N ARG A 161 3.66 -22.43 18.64
CA ARG A 161 4.38 -22.40 19.92
C ARG A 161 3.52 -21.96 21.11
N LEU A 162 2.28 -21.54 20.85
CA LEU A 162 1.25 -21.22 21.86
C LEU A 162 0.44 -22.47 22.21
#